data_AF-V5GKY8-F1
#
_entry.id   AF-V5GKY8-F1
#
_cell.length_a   1.000
_cell.length_b   1.000
_cell.length_c   1.000
_cell.angle_alpha   90.00
_cell.angle_beta   90.00
_cell.angle_gamma   90.00
#
_symmetry.space_group_name_H-M   'P 1'
#
loop_
_entity.id
_entity.type
_entity.pdbx_description
1 polymer ?
#
loop_
_entity_poly.entity_id
_entity_poly.type
_entity_poly.pdbx_seq_one_letter_code
_entity_poly.pdbx_strand_id
1 'polypeptide(L)'
;MPLHWTLEAWSLLMICLGVFVVTSTSPEKAGSVWIPVEIPLLNSAKTPLDEKDVKLQRYQDFKRGILYGSLVLVYSSLKNDPFRLCKLTYKPNSGITPEGHIEVLTSSNDTDYRDMIQGFSAETAYYHNITYRAITWLYRGGTAEYYESRVIFTDYKHCIILRTEQYSNLCELFTARSS
;
A
#
# COMPACT_ATOMS: atom_id res chain seq x y z
N MET A 1 8.28 -16.90 -21.35
CA MET A 1 7.24 -15.99 -20.79
C MET A 1 7.37 -14.67 -21.54
N PRO A 2 6.30 -14.09 -22.12
CA PRO A 2 6.45 -13.03 -23.09
C PRO A 2 6.73 -11.69 -22.39
N LEU A 3 7.83 -11.06 -22.80
CA LEU A 3 8.40 -9.77 -22.35
C LEU A 3 7.40 -8.59 -22.34
N HIS A 4 6.25 -8.75 -23.00
CA HIS A 4 5.19 -7.75 -23.12
C HIS A 4 4.50 -7.43 -21.78
N TRP A 5 4.33 -8.43 -20.90
CA TRP A 5 3.60 -8.25 -19.63
C TRP A 5 4.41 -7.51 -18.57
N THR A 6 5.73 -7.64 -18.61
CA THR A 6 6.62 -6.89 -17.71
C THR A 6 6.56 -5.40 -17.99
N LEU A 7 6.52 -4.97 -19.26
CA LEU A 7 6.52 -3.55 -19.63
C LEU A 7 5.24 -2.81 -19.21
N GLU A 8 4.07 -3.46 -19.28
CA GLU A 8 2.81 -2.84 -18.82
C GLU A 8 2.77 -2.61 -17.31
N ALA A 9 3.31 -3.55 -16.52
CA ALA A 9 3.40 -3.40 -15.07
C ALA A 9 4.35 -2.26 -14.67
N TRP A 10 5.48 -2.11 -15.36
CA TRP A 10 6.41 -0.98 -15.16
C TRP A 10 5.77 0.35 -15.56
N SER A 11 5.03 0.41 -16.66
CA SER A 11 4.32 1.63 -17.08
C SER A 11 3.24 2.04 -16.05
N LEU A 12 2.46 1.10 -15.54
CA LEU A 12 1.47 1.35 -14.49
C LEU A 12 2.12 1.81 -13.17
N LEU A 13 3.25 1.22 -12.78
CA LEU A 13 4.02 1.65 -11.61
C LEU A 13 4.49 3.10 -11.76
N MET A 14 5.01 3.48 -12.94
CA MET A 14 5.47 4.84 -13.21
C MET A 14 4.31 5.85 -13.27
N ILE A 15 3.13 5.44 -13.75
CA ILE A 15 1.90 6.25 -13.68
C ILE A 15 1.49 6.47 -12.22
N CYS A 16 1.54 5.45 -11.37
CA CYS A 16 1.23 5.58 -9.94
C CYS A 16 2.26 6.44 -9.18
N LEU A 17 3.54 6.38 -9.56
CA LEU A 17 4.61 7.19 -8.95
C LEU A 17 4.59 8.65 -9.44
N GLY A 18 4.18 8.91 -10.68
CA GLY A 18 4.03 10.26 -11.24
C GLY A 18 2.88 11.08 -10.65
N VAL A 19 1.98 10.46 -9.88
CA VAL A 19 0.88 11.13 -9.16
C VAL A 19 1.36 11.86 -7.89
N PHE A 20 2.58 11.59 -7.41
CA PHE A 20 3.14 12.26 -6.24
C PHE A 20 4.10 13.37 -6.65
N VAL A 21 3.57 14.58 -6.88
CA VAL A 21 4.41 15.79 -6.80
C VAL A 21 4.72 16.02 -5.32
N VAL A 22 5.90 15.56 -4.89
CA VAL A 22 6.53 16.05 -3.66
C VAL A 22 7.00 17.46 -3.96
N THR A 23 6.26 18.47 -3.50
CA THR A 23 6.71 19.87 -3.55
C THR A 23 7.81 20.07 -2.52
N SER A 24 9.05 19.72 -2.88
CA SER A 24 10.20 20.17 -2.11
C SER A 24 10.43 21.66 -2.43
N THR A 25 10.27 22.52 -1.44
CA THR A 25 10.72 23.91 -1.54
C THR A 25 12.23 23.95 -1.35
N SER A 26 12.98 23.72 -2.43
CA SER A 26 14.40 24.08 -2.48
C SER A 26 14.78 24.50 -3.90
N PRO A 27 15.31 25.72 -4.11
CA PRO A 27 15.64 26.21 -5.43
C PRO A 27 17.10 25.90 -5.74
N GLU A 28 17.40 24.74 -6.34
CA GLU A 28 18.72 24.54 -6.95
C GLU A 28 18.61 23.94 -8.36
N LYS A 29 19.24 24.66 -9.29
CA LYS A 29 19.36 24.40 -10.72
C LYS A 29 19.84 22.97 -11.00
N ALA A 30 19.06 22.22 -11.77
CA ALA A 30 19.56 21.05 -12.49
C ALA A 30 19.20 21.18 -13.98
N GLY A 31 20.20 20.97 -14.84
CA GLY A 31 20.19 21.24 -16.27
C GLY A 31 19.17 20.43 -17.07
N SER A 32 18.87 20.94 -18.27
CA SER A 32 17.89 20.38 -19.21
C SER A 32 18.28 18.96 -19.66
N VAL A 33 17.60 17.96 -19.11
CA VAL A 33 17.55 16.62 -19.68
C VAL A 33 16.39 16.59 -20.68
N TRP A 34 16.70 16.36 -21.95
CA TRP A 34 15.71 16.19 -23.00
C TRP A 34 15.01 14.84 -22.84
N ILE A 35 13.74 14.87 -22.40
CA ILE A 35 12.86 13.71 -22.37
C ILE A 35 12.20 13.59 -23.76
N PRO A 36 12.21 12.41 -24.42
CA PRO A 36 11.53 12.24 -25.70
C PRO A 36 10.03 12.46 -25.51
N VAL A 37 9.42 13.20 -26.44
CA VAL A 37 8.00 13.55 -26.47
C VAL A 37 7.15 12.28 -26.45
N GLU A 38 6.48 12.01 -25.33
CA GLU A 38 5.46 10.97 -25.21
C GLU A 38 4.23 11.33 -26.04
N ILE A 39 3.69 10.31 -26.71
CA ILE A 39 2.41 10.32 -27.41
C ILE A 39 1.34 10.85 -26.45
N PRO A 40 0.53 11.86 -26.81
CA PRO A 40 -0.47 12.40 -25.89
C PRO A 40 -1.45 11.30 -25.48
N LEU A 41 -1.48 10.95 -24.20
CA LEU A 41 -2.56 10.20 -23.58
C LEU A 41 -3.85 11.02 -23.72
N LEU A 42 -4.56 10.80 -24.83
CA LEU A 42 -5.68 11.62 -25.31
C LEU A 42 -6.88 11.72 -24.34
N ASN A 43 -6.88 11.02 -23.20
CA ASN A 43 -7.99 11.01 -22.24
C ASN A 43 -7.55 11.10 -20.76
N SER A 44 -6.31 11.50 -20.47
CA SER A 44 -5.93 11.78 -19.08
C SER A 44 -6.57 13.10 -18.66
N ALA A 45 -7.64 13.05 -17.84
CA ALA A 45 -8.13 14.24 -17.18
C ALA A 45 -6.96 14.92 -16.47
N LYS A 46 -6.81 16.24 -16.67
CA LYS A 46 -5.67 17.04 -16.19
C LYS A 46 -5.48 17.02 -14.66
N THR A 47 -6.45 16.45 -13.93
CA THR A 47 -6.47 16.30 -12.48
C THR A 47 -6.33 14.82 -12.13
N PRO A 48 -5.32 14.44 -11.33
CA PRO A 48 -5.22 13.09 -10.77
C PRO A 48 -6.51 12.69 -10.03
N LEU A 49 -6.87 11.41 -10.07
CA LEU A 49 -8.00 10.90 -9.30
C LEU A 49 -7.70 11.00 -7.80
N ASP A 50 -8.73 11.34 -7.02
CA ASP A 50 -8.65 11.29 -5.56
C ASP A 50 -8.46 9.84 -5.09
N GLU A 51 -7.68 9.63 -4.03
CA GLU A 51 -7.38 8.27 -3.54
C GLU A 51 -8.63 7.51 -3.07
N LYS A 52 -9.73 8.21 -2.73
CA LYS A 52 -11.00 7.61 -2.31
C LYS A 52 -11.99 7.49 -3.47
N ASP A 53 -11.61 7.90 -4.68
CA ASP A 53 -12.46 7.85 -5.89
C ASP A 53 -12.89 6.41 -6.20
N VAL A 54 -14.20 6.24 -6.44
CA VAL A 54 -14.84 4.94 -6.74
C VAL A 54 -14.26 4.26 -7.97
N LYS A 55 -13.64 4.99 -8.90
CA LYS A 55 -12.96 4.42 -10.08
C LYS A 55 -11.72 3.62 -9.69
N LEU A 56 -11.10 3.92 -8.54
CA LEU A 56 -9.92 3.23 -8.03
C LEU A 56 -10.25 1.98 -7.22
N GLN A 57 -11.52 1.77 -6.83
CA GLN A 57 -11.93 0.66 -5.93
C GLN A 57 -11.42 -0.72 -6.38
N ARG A 58 -11.30 -0.94 -7.70
CA ARG A 58 -10.78 -2.20 -8.28
C ARG A 58 -9.30 -2.44 -8.05
N TYR A 59 -8.61 -1.54 -7.37
CA TYR A 59 -7.22 -1.64 -6.93
C TYR A 59 -7.09 -1.49 -5.41
N GLN A 60 -8.21 -1.50 -4.70
CA GLN A 60 -8.30 -1.24 -3.26
C GLN A 60 -8.92 -2.45 -2.55
N ASP A 61 -8.44 -3.65 -2.87
CA ASP A 61 -8.82 -4.87 -2.15
C ASP A 61 -7.63 -5.35 -1.30
N PHE A 62 -7.77 -5.19 0.02
CA PHE A 62 -6.72 -5.49 0.99
C PHE A 62 -6.36 -6.96 0.97
N LYS A 63 -7.37 -7.83 1.05
CA LYS A 63 -7.18 -9.28 1.13
C LYS A 63 -6.44 -9.81 -0.09
N ARG A 64 -6.83 -9.36 -1.29
CA ARG A 64 -6.13 -9.73 -2.53
C ARG A 64 -4.72 -9.18 -2.57
N GLY A 65 -4.50 -7.97 -2.09
CA GLY A 65 -3.19 -7.32 -2.06
C GLY A 65 -2.15 -8.07 -1.22
N ILE A 66 -2.58 -8.77 -0.16
CA ILE A 66 -1.69 -9.53 0.74
C ILE A 66 -1.73 -11.04 0.52
N LEU A 67 -2.44 -11.53 -0.50
CA LEU A 67 -2.70 -12.96 -0.66
C LEU A 67 -1.45 -13.79 -0.99
N TYR A 68 -0.52 -13.22 -1.76
CA TYR A 68 0.60 -13.95 -2.35
C TYR A 68 1.90 -13.77 -1.55
N GLY A 69 1.98 -14.46 -0.41
CA GLY A 69 3.20 -14.57 0.39
C GLY A 69 3.45 -13.39 1.34
N SER A 70 4.71 -13.22 1.72
CA SER A 70 5.11 -12.12 2.62
C SER A 70 5.41 -10.85 1.83
N LEU A 71 4.82 -9.75 2.27
CA LEU A 71 5.15 -8.40 1.80
C LEU A 71 6.11 -7.75 2.79
N VAL A 72 7.18 -7.13 2.28
CA VAL A 72 8.20 -6.45 3.08
C VAL A 72 8.07 -4.95 2.85
N LEU A 73 8.21 -4.17 3.91
CA LEU A 73 8.20 -2.71 3.83
C LEU A 73 9.41 -2.22 3.03
N VAL A 74 9.16 -1.36 2.04
CA VAL A 74 10.20 -0.70 1.24
C VAL A 74 10.24 0.80 1.48
N TYR A 75 9.08 1.40 1.77
CA TYR A 75 8.98 2.82 2.05
C TYR A 75 7.93 3.10 3.13
N SER A 76 8.23 4.04 4.01
CA SER A 76 7.35 4.57 5.05
C SER A 76 7.54 6.07 5.12
N SER A 77 6.45 6.85 5.10
CA SER A 77 6.52 8.31 5.18
C SER A 77 6.87 8.83 6.58
N LEU A 78 6.69 8.01 7.63
CA LEU A 78 7.01 8.39 9.00
C LEU A 78 8.45 8.00 9.35
N LYS A 79 9.33 9.00 9.48
CA LYS A 79 10.76 8.79 9.74
C LYS A 79 11.04 8.08 11.06
N ASN A 80 10.40 8.50 12.14
CA ASN A 80 10.62 8.00 13.49
C ASN A 80 9.36 7.28 13.98
N ASP A 81 9.09 6.10 13.42
CA ASP A 81 7.99 5.23 13.83
C ASP A 81 8.52 4.20 14.86
N PRO A 82 8.07 4.24 16.14
CA PRO A 82 8.47 3.28 17.16
C PRO A 82 7.88 1.88 16.92
N PHE A 83 6.84 1.77 16.11
CA PHE A 83 6.11 0.54 15.81
C PHE A 83 5.93 0.35 14.30
N ARG A 84 7.03 0.49 13.55
CA ARG A 84 7.03 0.33 12.10
C ARG A 84 6.68 -1.09 11.72
N LEU A 85 5.73 -1.25 10.80
CA LEU A 85 5.44 -2.57 10.23
C LEU A 85 6.51 -2.90 9.20
N CYS A 86 7.29 -3.93 9.44
CA CYS A 86 8.42 -4.32 8.60
C CYS A 86 8.04 -5.39 7.59
N LYS A 87 7.11 -6.30 7.95
CA LYS A 87 6.66 -7.40 7.09
C LYS A 87 5.24 -7.80 7.45
N LEU A 88 4.44 -8.12 6.43
CA LEU A 88 3.10 -8.68 6.56
C LEU A 88 3.06 -10.04 5.88
N THR A 89 2.58 -11.07 6.57
CA THR A 89 2.35 -12.40 5.96
C THR A 89 0.93 -12.83 6.25
N TYR A 90 0.12 -12.92 5.19
CA TYR A 90 -1.25 -13.36 5.34
C TYR A 90 -1.34 -14.88 5.44
N LYS A 91 -2.13 -15.35 6.40
CA LYS A 91 -2.43 -16.76 6.64
C LYS A 91 -3.94 -16.97 6.53
N PRO A 92 -4.44 -17.31 5.33
CA PRO A 92 -5.87 -17.56 5.14
C PRO A 92 -6.31 -18.82 5.90
N ASN A 93 -7.58 -18.89 6.28
CA ASN A 93 -8.23 -20.08 6.85
C ASN A 93 -7.56 -20.66 8.12
N SER A 94 -6.89 -19.82 8.91
CA SER A 94 -6.19 -20.27 10.12
C SER A 94 -7.11 -20.56 11.32
N GLY A 95 -8.39 -20.22 11.23
CA GLY A 95 -9.36 -20.35 12.34
C GLY A 95 -9.33 -19.25 13.40
N ILE A 96 -8.44 -18.26 13.31
CA ILE A 96 -8.40 -17.12 14.25
C ILE A 96 -9.57 -16.16 14.01
N THR A 97 -9.84 -15.87 12.73
CA THR A 97 -11.05 -15.18 12.28
C THR A 97 -11.62 -15.95 11.08
N PRO A 98 -12.85 -15.63 10.61
CA PRO A 98 -13.37 -16.18 9.35
C PRO A 98 -12.46 -15.93 8.14
N GLU A 99 -11.60 -14.91 8.20
CA GLU A 99 -10.64 -14.59 7.14
C GLU A 99 -9.20 -14.96 7.48
N GLY A 100 -8.95 -15.60 8.62
CA GLY A 100 -7.61 -15.94 9.08
C GLY A 100 -6.92 -14.79 9.83
N HIS A 101 -5.61 -14.67 9.64
CA HIS A 101 -4.79 -13.71 10.35
C HIS A 101 -3.64 -13.19 9.49
N ILE A 102 -2.99 -12.14 9.98
CA ILE A 102 -1.71 -11.66 9.49
C ILE A 102 -0.64 -11.88 10.56
N GLU A 103 0.50 -12.42 10.15
CA GLU A 103 1.74 -12.38 10.94
C GLU A 103 2.46 -11.07 10.58
N VAL A 104 2.77 -10.28 11.60
CA VAL A 104 3.27 -8.92 11.48
C VAL A 104 4.63 -8.86 12.16
N LEU A 105 5.68 -8.61 11.38
CA LEU A 105 6.99 -8.25 11.91
C LEU A 105 7.03 -6.74 12.12
N THR A 106 7.43 -6.27 13.30
CA THR A 106 7.50 -4.84 13.63
C THR A 106 8.92 -4.42 14.03
N SER A 107 9.15 -3.11 14.14
CA SER A 107 10.37 -2.55 14.72
C SER A 107 10.35 -2.47 16.25
N SER A 108 9.34 -3.03 16.92
CA SER A 108 9.20 -2.92 18.36
C SER A 108 10.41 -3.49 19.11
N ASN A 109 10.79 -2.82 20.19
CA ASN A 109 11.80 -3.32 21.12
C ASN A 109 11.23 -4.39 22.07
N ASP A 110 9.91 -4.44 22.21
CA ASP A 110 9.22 -5.47 22.96
C ASP A 110 9.08 -6.74 22.10
N THR A 111 9.54 -7.86 22.64
CA THR A 111 9.53 -9.17 21.96
C THR A 111 8.14 -9.69 21.69
N ASP A 112 7.17 -9.36 22.53
CA ASP A 112 5.78 -9.81 22.38
C ASP A 112 5.10 -9.14 21.18
N TYR A 113 5.61 -7.97 20.78
CA TYR A 113 5.10 -7.19 19.66
C TYR A 113 6.01 -7.19 18.43
N ARG A 114 7.21 -7.79 18.52
CA ARG A 114 8.14 -7.88 17.40
C ARG A 114 7.63 -8.82 16.31
N ASP A 115 7.16 -9.99 16.71
CA ASP A 115 6.60 -11.02 15.83
C ASP A 115 5.15 -11.31 16.27
N MET A 116 4.24 -10.43 15.85
CA MET A 116 2.86 -10.45 16.33
C MET A 116 1.93 -11.21 15.38
N ILE A 117 0.98 -11.94 15.94
CA ILE A 117 -0.15 -12.50 15.20
C ILE A 117 -1.37 -11.62 15.43
N GLN A 118 -1.97 -11.13 14.36
CA GLN A 118 -3.17 -10.28 14.40
C GLN A 118 -4.29 -10.91 13.58
N GLY A 119 -5.47 -11.07 14.17
CA GLY A 119 -6.67 -11.44 13.42
C GLY A 119 -6.91 -10.49 12.24
N PHE A 120 -7.31 -11.04 11.10
CA PHE A 120 -7.51 -10.26 9.89
C PHE A 120 -9.00 -10.14 9.55
N SER A 121 -9.46 -8.92 9.30
CA SER A 121 -10.76 -8.63 8.73
C SER A 121 -10.64 -7.36 7.90
N ALA A 122 -11.29 -7.33 6.75
CA ALA A 122 -11.31 -6.14 5.89
C ALA A 122 -12.72 -5.55 5.79
N GLU A 123 -12.87 -4.30 5.41
CA GLU A 123 -14.17 -3.66 5.22
C GLU A 123 -14.23 -2.90 3.92
N THR A 124 -15.44 -2.78 3.40
CA THR A 124 -15.72 -2.01 2.21
C THR A 124 -15.68 -0.53 2.57
N ALA A 125 -14.97 0.27 1.78
CA ALA A 125 -15.02 1.71 1.95
C ALA A 125 -16.41 2.27 1.64
N TYR A 126 -16.76 3.38 2.26
CA TYR A 126 -18.04 4.04 2.00
C TYR A 126 -18.22 4.40 0.51
N TYR A 127 -19.41 4.19 -0.02
CA TYR A 127 -19.76 4.34 -1.45
C TYR A 127 -19.01 3.43 -2.44
N HIS A 128 -18.21 2.45 -1.96
CA HIS A 128 -17.55 1.46 -2.81
C HIS A 128 -18.41 0.21 -2.95
N ASN A 129 -18.17 -0.56 -4.00
CA ASN A 129 -18.79 -1.87 -4.20
C ASN A 129 -18.25 -2.86 -3.15
N ILE A 130 -19.16 -3.60 -2.51
CA ILE A 130 -18.86 -4.57 -1.44
C ILE A 130 -17.85 -5.67 -1.83
N THR A 131 -17.60 -5.84 -3.13
CA THR A 131 -16.58 -6.74 -3.66
C THR A 131 -15.17 -6.31 -3.25
N TYR A 132 -14.91 -4.99 -3.12
CA TYR A 132 -13.59 -4.44 -2.86
C TYR A 132 -13.50 -3.93 -1.42
N ARG A 133 -12.76 -4.67 -0.60
CA ARG A 133 -12.61 -4.39 0.84
C ARG A 133 -11.29 -3.70 1.09
N ALA A 134 -11.35 -2.37 1.08
CA ALA A 134 -10.21 -1.47 1.09
C ALA A 134 -9.64 -1.18 2.48
N ILE A 135 -10.40 -1.43 3.54
CA ILE A 135 -10.07 -0.96 4.90
C ILE A 135 -9.75 -2.16 5.79
N THR A 136 -8.74 -2.04 6.65
CA THR A 136 -8.52 -2.95 7.78
C THR A 136 -8.00 -2.16 8.96
N TRP A 137 -7.91 -2.78 10.13
CA TRP A 137 -7.32 -2.17 11.31
C TRP A 137 -5.98 -2.82 11.63
N LEU A 138 -4.92 -2.03 11.71
CA LEU A 138 -3.58 -2.50 12.02
C LEU A 138 -3.17 -1.98 13.39
N TYR A 139 -2.68 -2.88 14.25
CA TYR A 139 -2.13 -2.51 15.54
C TYR A 139 -0.81 -1.74 15.36
N ARG A 140 -0.66 -0.62 16.07
CA ARG A 140 0.52 0.27 16.01
C ARG A 140 1.20 0.49 17.37
N GLY A 141 1.12 -0.48 18.26
CA GLY A 141 1.75 -0.40 19.59
C GLY A 141 1.00 0.51 20.58
N GLY A 142 1.39 0.43 21.85
CA GLY A 142 0.79 1.23 22.92
C GLY A 142 -0.47 0.59 23.52
N THR A 143 -1.25 1.40 24.26
CA THR A 143 -2.28 0.89 25.18
C THR A 143 -3.55 0.36 24.53
N ALA A 144 -3.90 0.69 23.28
CA ALA A 144 -5.10 0.14 22.62
C ALA A 144 -5.30 0.47 21.12
N GLU A 145 -4.31 0.87 20.34
CA GLU A 145 -4.64 1.61 19.11
C GLU A 145 -4.46 0.76 17.85
N TYR A 146 -5.54 0.03 17.53
CA TYR A 146 -5.81 -0.43 16.18
C TYR A 146 -6.22 0.77 15.34
N TYR A 147 -5.44 1.09 14.31
CA TYR A 147 -5.70 2.22 13.43
C TYR A 147 -6.28 1.77 12.10
N GLU A 148 -7.25 2.53 11.60
CA GLU A 148 -7.80 2.32 10.27
C GLU A 148 -6.70 2.51 9.22
N SER A 149 -6.45 1.47 8.43
CA SER A 149 -5.52 1.47 7.31
C SER A 149 -6.28 1.16 6.03
N ARG A 150 -6.14 2.04 5.04
CA ARG A 150 -6.78 1.95 3.74
C ARG A 150 -5.77 1.57 2.67
N VAL A 151 -6.15 0.66 1.80
CA VAL A 151 -5.43 0.43 0.53
C VAL A 151 -5.66 1.61 -0.39
N ILE A 152 -4.60 2.34 -0.73
CA ILE A 152 -4.63 3.31 -1.83
C ILE A 152 -4.56 2.57 -3.16
N PHE A 153 -3.66 1.58 -3.24
CA PHE A 153 -3.40 0.80 -4.44
C PHE A 153 -2.79 -0.56 -4.11
N THR A 154 -3.15 -1.57 -4.89
CA THR A 154 -2.42 -2.83 -4.99
C THR A 154 -2.49 -3.37 -6.41
N ASP A 155 -1.43 -4.04 -6.84
CA ASP A 155 -1.40 -4.83 -8.07
C ASP A 155 -1.86 -6.29 -7.87
N TYR A 156 -2.30 -6.62 -6.64
CA TYR A 156 -2.74 -7.93 -6.18
C TYR A 156 -1.67 -9.01 -6.08
N LYS A 157 -0.40 -8.70 -6.30
CA LYS A 157 0.62 -9.75 -6.35
C LYS A 157 1.97 -9.33 -5.81
N HIS A 158 2.43 -8.14 -6.15
CA HIS A 158 3.78 -7.69 -5.83
C HIS A 158 3.81 -6.45 -4.96
N CYS A 159 2.76 -5.65 -4.87
CA CYS A 159 2.78 -4.47 -4.02
C CYS A 159 1.41 -4.07 -3.44
N ILE A 160 1.49 -3.37 -2.32
CA ILE A 160 0.36 -2.68 -1.69
C ILE A 160 0.85 -1.37 -1.11
N ILE A 161 0.07 -0.31 -1.32
CA ILE A 161 0.27 1.00 -0.74
C ILE A 161 -0.86 1.22 0.26
N LEU A 162 -0.48 1.47 1.51
CA LEU A 162 -1.38 1.67 2.62
C LEU A 162 -1.33 3.12 3.09
N ARG A 163 -2.46 3.65 3.51
CA ARG A 163 -2.58 4.92 4.23
C ARG A 163 -3.27 4.71 5.56
N THR A 164 -2.66 5.19 6.63
CA THR A 164 -3.22 5.18 7.98
C THR A 164 -3.34 6.62 8.45
N GLU A 165 -4.46 7.25 8.11
CA GLU A 165 -4.68 8.71 8.28
C GLU A 165 -4.53 9.14 9.75
N GLN A 166 -5.13 8.37 10.65
CA GLN A 166 -5.15 8.63 12.09
C GLN A 166 -3.80 8.39 12.77
N TYR A 167 -2.84 7.73 12.08
CA TYR A 167 -1.49 7.48 12.57
C TYR A 167 -0.50 8.37 11.81
N SER A 168 -0.46 9.66 12.15
CA SER A 168 0.42 10.66 11.53
C SER A 168 0.29 10.78 10.00
N ASN A 169 -0.90 10.49 9.46
CA ASN A 169 -1.12 10.41 8.01
C ASN A 169 -0.09 9.52 7.29
N LEU A 170 0.25 8.39 7.91
CA LEU A 170 1.29 7.48 7.45
C LEU A 170 0.92 6.85 6.10
N CYS A 171 1.88 6.85 5.17
CA CYS A 171 1.83 6.12 3.91
C CYS A 171 2.97 5.10 3.87
N GLU A 172 2.65 3.87 3.51
CA GLU A 172 3.60 2.76 3.45
C GLU A 172 3.47 1.99 2.13
N LEU A 173 4.60 1.64 1.54
CA LEU A 173 4.70 0.73 0.40
C LEU A 173 5.32 -0.57 0.86
N PHE A 174 4.59 -1.66 0.68
CA PHE A 174 5.12 -3.00 0.84
C PHE A 174 5.21 -3.69 -0.51
N THR A 175 6.25 -4.51 -0.68
CA THR A 175 6.44 -5.31 -1.88
C THR A 175 6.65 -6.78 -1.55
N ALA A 176 6.12 -7.68 -2.37
CA ALA A 176 6.47 -9.08 -2.33
C ALA A 176 7.94 -9.25 -2.68
N ARG A 177 8.64 -10.10 -1.93
CA ARG A 177 9.99 -10.51 -2.31
C ARG A 177 9.83 -11.63 -3.33
N SER A 178 10.25 -11.39 -4.58
CA SER A 178 10.39 -12.47 -5.56
C SER A 178 11.49 -13.40 -5.05
N SER A 179 11.11 -14.59 -4.58
CA SER A 179 12.01 -15.72 -4.38
C SER A 179 12.44 -16.29 -5.73
#